data_AF-A0A1Y5NJ10-F1
#
_entry.id   AF-A0A1Y5NJ10-F1
#
_cell.length_a   1.000
_cell.length_b   1.000
_cell.length_c   1.000
_cell.angle_alpha   90.00
_cell.angle_beta   90.00
_cell.angle_gamma   90.00
#
_symmetry.space_group_name_H-M   'P 1'
#
loop_
_entity.id
_entity.type
_entity.pdbx_description
1 polymer ?
#
loop_
_entity_poly.entity_id
_entity_poly.type
_entity_poly.pdbx_seq_one_letter_code
_entity_poly.pdbx_strand_id
1 'polypeptide(L)'
;MPETIVEVSQYKGQKSLVINCTQLGDSFTPQYKTAKQKRAVLDEWCDFLRSEQEAFDELNFCTKMPQKLFDAVCCQRNLKSLHIKWGSYESLDALANLSSLKCLFVGSGASVKSIAPIATLTGLESLAVESFQKISDYSALSNLQNLKSLEISGDGLSPKFIHIESLEFLRQMPRLTSLVILTARLKSKDYSPILSLKSLSHLSLPPQHALFGLFDELNALPNLRTGLLKERAEIYKKK
;
A
#
# COMPACT_ATOMS: atom_id res chain seq x y z
N MET A 1 -14.30 -11.66 8.28
CA MET A 1 -14.06 -10.48 7.42
C MET A 1 -14.93 -9.35 7.94
N PRO A 2 -14.46 -8.09 7.90
CA PRO A 2 -15.25 -6.94 8.35
C PRO A 2 -16.55 -6.84 7.54
N GLU A 3 -17.60 -6.29 8.15
CA GLU A 3 -18.87 -6.06 7.48
C GLU A 3 -18.68 -5.05 6.33
N THR A 4 -19.39 -5.26 5.22
CA THR A 4 -19.39 -4.32 4.09
C THR A 4 -20.67 -3.52 4.10
N ILE A 5 -20.55 -2.19 4.15
CA ILE A 5 -21.71 -1.30 4.09
C ILE A 5 -21.54 -0.20 3.03
N VAL A 6 -22.67 0.34 2.60
CA VAL A 6 -22.77 1.35 1.53
C VAL A 6 -23.17 2.70 2.12
N GLU A 7 -24.13 2.74 3.04
CA GLU A 7 -24.67 3.96 3.64
C GLU A 7 -24.26 4.11 5.10
N VAL A 8 -24.11 5.36 5.57
CA VAL A 8 -23.83 5.65 6.99
C VAL A 8 -24.94 5.15 7.89
N SER A 9 -26.19 5.14 7.41
CA SER A 9 -27.37 4.59 8.11
C SER A 9 -27.21 3.12 8.55
N GLN A 10 -26.32 2.37 7.89
CA GLN A 10 -26.03 0.97 8.19
C GLN A 10 -24.95 0.81 9.27
N TYR A 11 -24.24 1.88 9.62
CA TYR A 11 -23.20 1.87 10.64
C TYR A 11 -23.79 1.73 12.04
N LYS A 12 -23.26 0.79 12.83
CA LYS A 12 -23.76 0.42 14.16
C LYS A 12 -22.68 0.54 15.25
N GLY A 13 -21.61 1.29 15.00
CA GLY A 13 -20.51 1.49 15.97
C GLY A 13 -19.33 0.53 15.83
N GLN A 14 -19.24 -0.25 14.75
CA GLN A 14 -18.14 -1.18 14.50
C GLN A 14 -16.80 -0.44 14.34
N LYS A 15 -15.75 -0.89 15.05
CA LYS A 15 -14.40 -0.29 14.91
C LYS A 15 -13.67 -0.69 13.64
N SER A 16 -14.08 -1.77 12.99
CA SER A 16 -13.51 -2.29 11.74
C SER A 16 -14.61 -2.45 10.70
N LEU A 17 -14.40 -1.90 9.51
CA LEU A 17 -15.45 -1.84 8.48
C LEU A 17 -14.90 -1.84 7.05
N VAL A 18 -15.64 -2.43 6.11
CA VAL A 18 -15.47 -2.18 4.67
C VAL A 18 -16.53 -1.17 4.21
N ILE A 19 -16.09 -0.05 3.63
CA ILE A 19 -16.99 0.99 3.12
C ILE A 19 -16.94 1.00 1.59
N ASN A 20 -18.07 0.69 0.96
CA ASN A 20 -18.23 0.69 -0.50
C ASN A 20 -19.20 1.80 -0.92
N CYS A 21 -18.82 3.05 -0.69
CA CYS A 21 -19.67 4.23 -0.93
C CYS A 21 -19.47 4.87 -2.32
N THR A 22 -18.79 4.20 -3.25
CA THR A 22 -18.55 4.67 -4.62
C THR A 22 -18.75 3.55 -5.63
N GLN A 23 -18.72 3.88 -6.94
CA GLN A 23 -19.02 2.93 -8.02
C GLN A 23 -20.41 2.27 -7.93
N LEU A 24 -21.35 2.94 -7.28
CA LEU A 24 -22.72 2.49 -7.08
C LEU A 24 -23.55 2.45 -8.38
N GLY A 25 -24.69 1.76 -8.34
CA GLY A 25 -25.63 1.63 -9.46
C GLY A 25 -25.33 0.46 -10.39
N ASP A 26 -24.54 -0.50 -9.92
CA ASP A 26 -24.31 -1.80 -10.56
C ASP A 26 -25.39 -2.82 -10.16
N SER A 27 -25.20 -4.10 -10.51
CA SER A 27 -26.13 -5.17 -10.14
C SER A 27 -26.25 -5.41 -8.62
N PHE A 28 -25.27 -4.96 -7.84
CA PHE A 28 -25.26 -5.12 -6.38
C PHE A 28 -25.93 -3.94 -5.66
N THR A 29 -25.97 -2.77 -6.31
CA THR A 29 -26.52 -1.53 -5.74
C THR A 29 -27.50 -0.82 -6.70
N PRO A 30 -28.51 -1.54 -7.24
CA PRO A 30 -29.38 -1.04 -8.31
C PRO A 30 -30.28 0.15 -7.90
N GLN A 31 -30.41 0.42 -6.61
CA GLN A 31 -31.18 1.54 -6.08
C GLN A 31 -30.57 2.92 -6.42
N TYR A 32 -29.24 3.02 -6.62
CA TYR A 32 -28.57 4.29 -6.93
C TYR A 32 -28.48 4.53 -8.44
N LYS A 33 -29.58 5.00 -9.03
CA LYS A 33 -29.72 5.16 -10.49
C LYS A 33 -29.07 6.44 -11.02
N THR A 34 -29.04 7.50 -10.22
CA THR A 34 -28.60 8.84 -10.67
C THR A 34 -27.26 9.25 -10.07
N ALA A 35 -26.51 10.10 -10.77
CA ALA A 35 -25.25 10.66 -10.24
C ALA A 35 -25.45 11.41 -8.90
N LYS A 36 -26.62 12.07 -8.73
CA LYS A 36 -26.98 12.78 -7.49
C LYS A 36 -27.09 11.83 -6.30
N GLN A 37 -27.75 10.68 -6.45
CA GLN A 37 -27.88 9.68 -5.38
C GLN A 37 -26.52 9.09 -5.00
N LYS A 38 -25.71 8.71 -6.00
CA LYS A 38 -24.36 8.16 -5.77
C LYS A 38 -23.47 9.17 -5.05
N ARG A 39 -23.59 10.46 -5.42
CA ARG A 39 -22.86 11.56 -4.79
C ARG A 39 -23.30 11.77 -3.33
N ALA A 40 -24.60 11.71 -3.05
CA ALA A 40 -25.13 11.88 -1.71
C ALA A 40 -24.55 10.86 -0.72
N VAL A 41 -24.49 9.57 -1.09
CA VAL A 41 -23.89 8.52 -0.25
C VAL A 41 -22.41 8.79 0.03
N LEU A 42 -21.64 9.17 -1.00
CA LEU A 42 -20.24 9.53 -0.84
C LEU A 42 -20.06 10.75 0.07
N ASP A 43 -20.86 11.78 -0.12
CA ASP A 43 -20.77 13.02 0.65
C ASP A 43 -21.14 12.78 2.12
N GLU A 44 -22.18 11.99 2.39
CA GLU A 44 -22.58 11.60 3.75
C GLU A 44 -21.45 10.86 4.49
N TRP A 45 -20.78 9.92 3.82
CA TRP A 45 -19.60 9.26 4.38
C TRP A 45 -18.44 10.22 4.63
N CYS A 46 -18.18 11.15 3.70
CA CYS A 46 -17.13 12.15 3.89
C CYS A 46 -17.42 13.04 5.10
N ASP A 47 -18.68 13.44 5.29
CA ASP A 47 -19.09 14.29 6.41
C ASP A 47 -18.99 13.52 7.73
N PHE A 48 -19.49 12.29 7.76
CA PHE A 48 -19.38 11.40 8.93
C PHE A 48 -17.93 11.16 9.37
N LEU A 49 -17.04 10.84 8.42
CA LEU A 49 -15.63 10.60 8.74
C LEU A 49 -14.89 11.85 9.25
N ARG A 50 -15.38 13.04 8.91
CA ARG A 50 -14.83 14.31 9.40
C ARG A 50 -15.39 14.69 10.78
N SER A 51 -16.65 14.35 11.07
CA SER A 51 -17.26 14.62 12.37
C SER A 51 -16.85 13.61 13.43
N GLU A 52 -16.88 12.31 13.09
CA GLU A 52 -16.63 11.21 14.03
C GLU A 52 -15.18 10.73 13.95
N GLN A 53 -14.23 11.57 14.38
CA GLN A 53 -12.79 11.40 14.16
C GLN A 53 -12.13 10.23 14.92
N GLU A 54 -12.90 9.51 15.74
CA GLU A 54 -12.43 8.41 16.59
C GLU A 54 -13.28 7.14 16.38
N ALA A 55 -14.11 7.14 15.34
CA ALA A 55 -15.05 6.06 15.05
C ALA A 55 -14.33 4.75 14.76
N PHE A 56 -13.24 4.77 13.97
CA PHE A 56 -12.65 3.57 13.40
C PHE A 56 -11.20 3.30 13.82
N ASP A 57 -10.91 2.02 14.04
CA ASP A 57 -9.57 1.47 14.19
C ASP A 57 -9.07 0.88 12.86
N GLU A 58 -9.98 0.33 12.03
CA GLU A 58 -9.64 -0.30 10.76
C GLU A 58 -10.65 0.03 9.67
N LEU A 59 -10.17 0.45 8.50
CA LEU A 59 -11.02 0.75 7.35
C LEU A 59 -10.48 0.10 6.08
N ASN A 60 -11.39 -0.50 5.32
CA ASN A 60 -11.11 -1.07 4.01
C ASN A 60 -12.05 -0.45 2.95
N PHE A 61 -11.48 -0.09 1.81
CA PHE A 61 -12.21 0.43 0.66
C PHE A 61 -11.93 -0.43 -0.57
N CYS A 62 -12.96 -1.14 -1.01
CA CYS A 62 -12.90 -2.01 -2.19
C CYS A 62 -13.37 -1.34 -3.48
N THR A 63 -13.91 -0.12 -3.38
CA THR A 63 -14.36 0.71 -4.51
C THR A 63 -13.44 1.93 -4.69
N LYS A 64 -13.66 2.68 -5.78
CA LYS A 64 -12.87 3.84 -6.15
C LYS A 64 -12.79 4.88 -5.03
N MET A 65 -11.59 5.27 -4.64
CA MET A 65 -11.29 6.25 -3.61
C MET A 65 -10.93 7.61 -4.24
N PRO A 66 -11.87 8.56 -4.36
CA PRO A 66 -11.56 9.92 -4.78
C PRO A 66 -10.81 10.69 -3.67
N GLN A 67 -10.06 11.74 -4.03
CA GLN A 67 -9.33 12.59 -3.09
C GLN A 67 -10.19 13.05 -1.88
N LYS A 68 -11.42 13.53 -2.12
CA LYS A 68 -12.31 14.00 -1.03
C LYS A 68 -12.56 12.95 0.05
N LEU A 69 -12.72 11.69 -0.34
CA LEU A 69 -12.96 10.57 0.58
C LEU A 69 -11.67 10.18 1.28
N PHE A 70 -10.55 10.13 0.55
CA PHE A 70 -9.22 9.91 1.13
C PHE A 70 -8.92 10.92 2.24
N ASP A 71 -9.13 12.21 1.96
CA ASP A 71 -8.92 13.29 2.91
C ASP A 71 -9.84 13.17 4.14
N ALA A 72 -11.08 12.70 3.95
CA ALA A 72 -12.03 12.50 5.02
C ALA A 72 -11.64 11.31 5.92
N VAL A 73 -11.24 10.18 5.34
CA VAL A 73 -10.74 9.01 6.08
C VAL A 73 -9.53 9.38 6.93
N CYS A 74 -8.66 10.25 6.41
CA CYS A 74 -7.49 10.72 7.14
C CYS A 74 -7.81 11.58 8.39
N CYS A 75 -9.08 11.91 8.66
CA CYS A 75 -9.50 12.52 9.92
C CYS A 75 -9.64 11.50 11.07
N GLN A 76 -9.55 10.20 10.81
CA GLN A 76 -9.71 9.13 11.81
C GLN A 76 -8.45 8.93 12.66
N ARG A 77 -8.36 9.60 13.80
CA ARG A 77 -7.16 9.66 14.66
C ARG A 77 -6.76 8.34 15.30
N ASN A 78 -7.74 7.45 15.51
CA ASN A 78 -7.55 6.12 16.09
C ASN A 78 -7.25 5.04 15.04
N LEU A 79 -7.19 5.40 13.75
CA LEU A 79 -7.02 4.45 12.68
C LEU A 79 -5.63 3.78 12.75
N LYS A 80 -5.65 2.45 12.90
CA LYS A 80 -4.47 1.58 12.96
C LYS A 80 -4.24 0.87 11.63
N SER A 81 -5.31 0.61 10.86
CA SER A 81 -5.23 -0.07 9.57
C SER A 81 -6.06 0.66 8.51
N LEU A 82 -5.44 1.00 7.38
CA LEU A 82 -6.10 1.59 6.23
C LEU A 82 -5.75 0.79 4.97
N HIS A 83 -6.77 0.23 4.33
CA HIS A 83 -6.63 -0.51 3.10
C HIS A 83 -7.47 0.13 1.99
N ILE A 84 -6.81 0.65 0.95
CA ILE A 84 -7.45 1.31 -0.18
C ILE A 84 -7.04 0.58 -1.45
N LYS A 85 -8.00 -0.07 -2.12
CA LYS A 85 -7.69 -0.84 -3.33
C LYS A 85 -7.60 -0.01 -4.60
N TRP A 86 -8.52 0.94 -4.80
CA TRP A 86 -8.63 1.67 -6.07
C TRP A 86 -8.53 3.18 -5.87
N GLY A 87 -7.30 3.70 -5.75
CA GLY A 87 -7.03 5.13 -5.67
C GLY A 87 -7.38 5.96 -6.90
N SER A 88 -7.88 7.16 -6.66
CA SER A 88 -8.05 8.23 -7.64
C SER A 88 -7.76 9.59 -6.98
N TYR A 89 -6.61 9.64 -6.31
CA TYR A 89 -6.05 10.79 -5.60
C TYR A 89 -4.65 11.10 -6.12
N GLU A 90 -4.20 12.34 -5.93
CA GLU A 90 -2.87 12.80 -6.33
C GLU A 90 -1.98 13.16 -5.14
N SER A 91 -2.59 13.59 -4.04
CA SER A 91 -1.90 13.95 -2.80
C SER A 91 -2.22 12.93 -1.71
N LEU A 92 -1.18 12.62 -0.92
CA LEU A 92 -1.26 11.81 0.28
C LEU A 92 -1.05 12.66 1.55
N ASP A 93 -1.01 13.99 1.44
CA ASP A 93 -0.61 14.88 2.55
C ASP A 93 -1.46 14.70 3.80
N ALA A 94 -2.75 14.37 3.63
CA ALA A 94 -3.66 14.11 4.73
C ALA A 94 -3.25 12.93 5.63
N LEU A 95 -2.40 12.00 5.15
CA LEU A 95 -1.86 10.91 5.98
C LEU A 95 -1.13 11.41 7.23
N ALA A 96 -0.59 12.63 7.21
CA ALA A 96 0.09 13.23 8.37
C ALA A 96 -0.80 13.28 9.64
N ASN A 97 -2.13 13.20 9.48
CA ASN A 97 -3.08 13.16 10.59
C ASN A 97 -3.24 11.77 11.24
N LEU A 98 -2.73 10.70 10.62
CA LEU A 98 -2.92 9.31 11.05
C LEU A 98 -1.74 8.80 11.90
N SER A 99 -1.46 9.48 13.01
CA SER A 99 -0.30 9.18 13.88
C SER A 99 -0.34 7.77 14.51
N SER A 100 -1.52 7.17 14.62
CA SER A 100 -1.73 5.82 15.16
C SER A 100 -1.57 4.69 14.13
N LEU A 101 -1.34 5.02 12.84
CA LEU A 101 -1.40 4.05 11.76
C LEU A 101 -0.24 3.04 11.83
N LYS A 102 -0.60 1.75 11.72
CA LYS A 102 0.32 0.61 11.76
C LYS A 102 0.39 -0.12 10.42
N CYS A 103 -0.72 -0.21 9.72
CA CYS A 103 -0.84 -0.91 8.45
C CYS A 103 -1.44 0.03 7.39
N LEU A 104 -0.76 0.16 6.26
CA LEU A 104 -1.21 0.99 5.15
C LEU A 104 -1.07 0.23 3.83
N PHE A 105 -2.18 0.10 3.11
CA PHE A 105 -2.20 -0.28 1.70
C PHE A 105 -2.84 0.82 0.86
N VAL A 106 -2.11 1.28 -0.16
CA VAL A 106 -2.54 2.35 -1.07
C VAL A 106 -2.40 1.86 -2.51
N GLY A 107 -3.52 1.47 -3.09
CA GLY A 107 -3.60 0.96 -4.46
C GLY A 107 -3.91 2.02 -5.52
N SER A 108 -3.66 1.66 -6.78
CA SER A 108 -3.87 2.52 -7.96
C SER A 108 -3.29 3.94 -7.85
N GLY A 109 -2.09 4.10 -7.29
CA GLY A 109 -1.46 5.41 -7.05
C GLY A 109 -0.86 6.10 -8.29
N ALA A 110 -1.38 5.88 -9.50
CA ALA A 110 -0.70 6.28 -10.73
C ALA A 110 -0.54 7.80 -10.89
N SER A 111 -1.38 8.56 -10.20
CA SER A 111 -1.33 10.02 -10.16
C SER A 111 -0.62 10.60 -8.94
N VAL A 112 -0.23 9.77 -7.96
CA VAL A 112 0.45 10.20 -6.73
C VAL A 112 1.78 10.83 -7.07
N LYS A 113 2.03 12.04 -6.57
CA LYS A 113 3.21 12.84 -6.92
C LYS A 113 4.36 12.71 -5.93
N SER A 114 4.09 12.26 -4.70
CA SER A 114 5.11 12.11 -3.65
C SER A 114 4.74 11.01 -2.66
N ILE A 115 5.76 10.33 -2.14
CA ILE A 115 5.64 9.41 -1.00
C ILE A 115 6.04 10.07 0.34
N ALA A 116 6.49 11.33 0.33
CA ALA A 116 6.94 12.02 1.53
C ALA A 116 5.90 12.00 2.68
N PRO A 117 4.57 12.13 2.42
CA PRO A 117 3.58 12.02 3.50
C PRO A 117 3.60 10.66 4.21
N ILE A 118 3.83 9.57 3.48
CA ILE A 118 3.94 8.21 4.06
C ILE A 118 5.14 8.15 5.01
N ALA A 119 6.27 8.77 4.64
CA ALA A 119 7.50 8.77 5.43
C ALA A 119 7.37 9.48 6.79
N THR A 120 6.29 10.24 7.02
CA THR A 120 6.01 10.88 8.32
C THR A 120 5.35 9.92 9.33
N LEU A 121 4.83 8.78 8.86
CA LEU A 121 4.14 7.76 9.68
C LEU A 121 5.15 6.87 10.41
N THR A 122 5.95 7.44 11.31
CA THR A 122 7.04 6.71 12.01
C THR A 122 6.58 5.51 12.83
N GLY A 123 5.29 5.41 13.15
CA GLY A 123 4.65 4.27 13.80
C GLY A 123 4.34 3.08 12.89
N LEU A 124 4.45 3.24 11.56
CA LEU A 124 4.03 2.26 10.56
C LEU A 124 4.88 0.99 10.61
N GLU A 125 4.22 -0.17 10.55
CA GLU A 125 4.84 -1.49 10.65
C GLU A 125 4.69 -2.29 9.35
N SER A 126 3.64 -2.02 8.57
CA SER A 126 3.40 -2.63 7.27
C SER A 126 2.97 -1.59 6.25
N LEU A 127 3.68 -1.53 5.12
CA LEU A 127 3.39 -0.64 4.01
C LEU A 127 3.32 -1.46 2.72
N ALA A 128 2.26 -1.23 1.95
CA ALA A 128 2.14 -1.73 0.60
C ALA A 128 1.63 -0.60 -0.32
N VAL A 129 2.40 -0.29 -1.36
CA VAL A 129 2.03 0.72 -2.37
C VAL A 129 1.95 0.06 -3.73
N GLU A 130 0.82 0.25 -4.41
CA GLU A 130 0.58 -0.35 -5.71
C GLU A 130 0.36 0.74 -6.77
N SER A 131 1.05 0.57 -7.90
CA SER A 131 0.96 1.43 -9.08
C SER A 131 1.32 2.89 -8.77
N PHE A 132 2.52 3.15 -8.24
CA PHE A 132 3.03 4.50 -8.03
C PHE A 132 3.94 4.92 -9.21
N GLN A 133 3.38 5.07 -10.42
CA GLN A 133 4.16 5.24 -11.66
C GLN A 133 4.95 6.55 -11.76
N LYS A 134 4.57 7.59 -11.00
CA LYS A 134 5.30 8.88 -10.97
C LYS A 134 6.38 8.92 -9.89
N ILE A 135 6.49 7.88 -9.07
CA ILE A 135 7.48 7.79 -7.99
C ILE A 135 8.59 6.85 -8.44
N SER A 136 9.83 7.35 -8.33
CA SER A 136 11.01 6.52 -8.56
C SER A 136 12.04 6.57 -7.45
N ASP A 137 12.07 7.66 -6.68
CA ASP A 137 12.85 7.73 -5.45
C ASP A 137 11.98 7.29 -4.26
N TYR A 138 12.42 6.21 -3.61
CA TYR A 138 11.81 5.66 -2.39
C TYR A 138 12.66 5.91 -1.14
N SER A 139 13.71 6.74 -1.24
CA SER A 139 14.67 6.99 -0.17
C SER A 139 14.03 7.43 1.14
N ALA A 140 12.98 8.25 1.07
CA ALA A 140 12.25 8.72 2.25
C ALA A 140 11.66 7.60 3.12
N LEU A 141 11.45 6.39 2.57
CA LEU A 141 10.96 5.24 3.35
C LEU A 141 11.96 4.76 4.42
N SER A 142 13.25 5.14 4.32
CA SER A 142 14.21 4.86 5.41
C SER A 142 13.86 5.56 6.72
N ASN A 143 12.99 6.57 6.72
CA ASN A 143 12.50 7.20 7.95
C ASN A 143 11.57 6.29 8.77
N LEU A 144 11.02 5.23 8.15
CA LEU A 144 10.07 4.31 8.78
C LEU A 144 10.80 3.21 9.59
N GLN A 145 11.43 3.61 10.69
CA GLN A 145 12.29 2.74 11.52
C GLN A 145 11.57 1.56 12.18
N ASN A 146 10.24 1.56 12.23
CA ASN A 146 9.42 0.47 12.74
C ASN A 146 8.89 -0.48 11.64
N LEU A 147 9.18 -0.20 10.37
CA LEU A 147 8.65 -0.97 9.25
C LEU A 147 9.24 -2.38 9.23
N LYS A 148 8.36 -3.39 9.21
CA LYS A 148 8.69 -4.81 9.15
C LYS A 148 8.33 -5.41 7.80
N SER A 149 7.28 -4.90 7.16
CA SER A 149 6.84 -5.36 5.84
C SER A 149 6.75 -4.19 4.86
N LEU A 150 7.42 -4.36 3.71
CA LEU A 150 7.37 -3.40 2.61
C LEU A 150 7.01 -4.13 1.31
N GLU A 151 5.93 -3.69 0.69
CA GLU A 151 5.58 -4.05 -0.68
C GLU A 151 5.57 -2.82 -1.58
N ILE A 152 6.28 -2.91 -2.70
CA ILE A 152 6.27 -1.92 -3.78
C ILE A 152 5.95 -2.67 -5.07
N SER A 153 4.72 -2.53 -5.57
CA SER A 153 4.24 -3.26 -6.74
C SER A 153 3.61 -2.34 -7.78
N GLY A 154 3.68 -2.73 -9.05
CA GLY A 154 2.77 -2.23 -10.09
C GLY A 154 1.52 -3.11 -10.19
N ASP A 155 0.51 -2.64 -10.92
CA ASP A 155 -0.67 -3.44 -11.26
C ASP A 155 -0.25 -4.68 -12.08
N GLY A 156 -0.53 -5.88 -11.54
CA GLY A 156 -0.22 -7.17 -12.16
C GLY A 156 -0.93 -7.43 -13.49
N LEU A 157 -1.97 -6.66 -13.81
CA LEU A 157 -2.69 -6.71 -15.09
C LEU A 157 -2.21 -5.65 -16.08
N SER A 158 -1.37 -4.71 -15.64
CA SER A 158 -0.86 -3.62 -16.46
C SER A 158 0.51 -3.94 -17.03
N PRO A 159 0.78 -3.63 -18.32
CA PRO A 159 2.12 -3.76 -18.88
C PRO A 159 3.11 -2.72 -18.31
N LYS A 160 2.62 -1.76 -17.52
CA LYS A 160 3.43 -0.63 -17.01
C LYS A 160 4.13 -1.00 -15.71
N PHE A 161 5.40 -1.34 -15.83
CA PHE A 161 6.30 -1.44 -14.70
C PHE A 161 6.44 -0.09 -13.98
N ILE A 162 6.44 -0.12 -12.65
CA ILE A 162 6.95 1.00 -11.86
C ILE A 162 8.48 1.01 -11.94
N HIS A 163 9.09 2.18 -11.80
CA HIS A 163 10.55 2.30 -11.86
C HIS A 163 11.07 2.73 -10.50
N ILE A 164 12.06 2.02 -9.98
CA ILE A 164 12.74 2.36 -8.73
C ILE A 164 14.15 2.82 -9.11
N GLU A 165 14.57 3.97 -8.60
CA GLU A 165 15.89 4.53 -8.90
C GLU A 165 16.99 3.64 -8.29
N SER A 166 16.89 3.38 -6.99
CA SER A 166 17.84 2.58 -6.22
C SER A 166 17.19 1.95 -4.99
N LEU A 167 17.80 0.87 -4.47
CA LEU A 167 17.42 0.21 -3.22
C LEU A 167 18.32 0.60 -2.03
N GLU A 168 19.20 1.59 -2.18
CA GLU A 168 20.15 1.99 -1.13
C GLU A 168 19.49 2.30 0.23
N PHE A 169 18.26 2.81 0.22
CA PHE A 169 17.49 3.09 1.44
C PHE A 169 17.27 1.86 2.33
N LEU A 170 17.27 0.64 1.76
CA LEU A 170 17.13 -0.60 2.51
C LEU A 170 18.26 -0.82 3.51
N ARG A 171 19.47 -0.26 3.26
CA ARG A 171 20.59 -0.35 4.21
C ARG A 171 20.28 0.30 5.56
N GLN A 172 19.32 1.20 5.60
CA GLN A 172 18.86 1.91 6.80
C GLN A 172 17.59 1.29 7.40
N MET A 173 17.16 0.11 6.94
CA MET A 173 15.94 -0.59 7.37
C MET A 173 16.22 -1.99 7.92
N PRO A 174 17.12 -2.16 8.92
CA PRO A 174 17.59 -3.49 9.36
C PRO A 174 16.50 -4.36 10.02
N ARG A 175 15.36 -3.78 10.38
CA ARG A 175 14.20 -4.47 10.98
C ARG A 175 13.23 -5.09 9.96
N LEU A 176 13.44 -4.85 8.67
CA LEU A 176 12.57 -5.38 7.63
C LEU A 176 12.64 -6.91 7.59
N THR A 177 11.49 -7.57 7.73
CA THR A 177 11.35 -9.03 7.70
C THR A 177 10.70 -9.51 6.41
N SER A 178 9.93 -8.66 5.74
CA SER A 178 9.29 -8.96 4.46
C SER A 178 9.55 -7.85 3.45
N LEU A 179 10.09 -8.23 2.29
CA LEU A 179 10.28 -7.35 1.16
C LEU A 179 9.67 -7.99 -0.09
N VAL A 180 8.67 -7.31 -0.64
CA VAL A 180 8.06 -7.66 -1.91
C VAL A 180 8.25 -6.50 -2.85
N ILE A 181 8.98 -6.74 -3.93
CA ILE A 181 9.03 -5.81 -5.05
C ILE A 181 8.61 -6.62 -6.25
N LEU A 182 7.44 -6.35 -6.80
CA LEU A 182 6.95 -7.04 -8.00
C LEU A 182 6.60 -6.00 -9.04
N THR A 183 6.55 -6.42 -10.32
CA THR A 183 6.12 -5.52 -11.42
C THR A 183 6.87 -4.16 -11.43
N ALA A 184 8.15 -4.19 -11.01
CA ALA A 184 9.04 -3.03 -10.93
C ALA A 184 10.33 -3.25 -11.73
N ARG A 185 10.93 -2.15 -12.19
CA ARG A 185 12.27 -2.11 -12.81
C ARG A 185 13.19 -1.25 -11.97
N LEU A 186 14.27 -1.86 -11.48
CA LEU A 186 15.33 -1.15 -10.77
C LEU A 186 16.31 -0.55 -11.78
N LYS A 187 16.44 0.77 -11.78
CA LYS A 187 17.31 1.50 -12.72
C LYS A 187 18.80 1.30 -12.41
N SER A 188 19.18 1.37 -11.14
CA SER A 188 20.57 1.11 -10.71
C SER A 188 21.06 -0.29 -11.07
N LYS A 189 20.12 -1.25 -11.21
CA LYS A 189 20.36 -2.69 -11.34
C LYS A 189 21.14 -3.29 -10.15
N ASP A 190 21.36 -2.52 -9.09
CA ASP A 190 22.08 -2.96 -7.89
C ASP A 190 21.11 -3.45 -6.82
N TYR A 191 21.08 -4.77 -6.64
CA TYR A 191 20.28 -5.43 -5.60
C TYR A 191 21.10 -5.77 -4.35
N SER A 192 22.39 -5.43 -4.29
CA SER A 192 23.25 -5.64 -3.12
C SER A 192 22.73 -4.99 -1.82
N PRO A 193 21.94 -3.89 -1.82
CA PRO A 193 21.35 -3.36 -0.58
C PRO A 193 20.50 -4.37 0.19
N ILE A 194 19.86 -5.32 -0.50
CA ILE A 194 19.03 -6.36 0.13
C ILE A 194 19.86 -7.26 1.04
N LEU A 195 21.15 -7.46 0.74
CA LEU A 195 22.05 -8.28 1.56
C LEU A 195 22.28 -7.72 2.96
N SER A 196 21.99 -6.43 3.19
CA SER A 196 22.05 -5.80 4.52
C SER A 196 20.88 -6.23 5.44
N LEU A 197 19.78 -6.74 4.87
CA LEU A 197 18.56 -7.09 5.61
C LEU A 197 18.69 -8.45 6.30
N LYS A 198 19.48 -8.52 7.37
CA LYS A 198 19.74 -9.78 8.09
C LYS A 198 18.50 -10.40 8.75
N SER A 199 17.47 -9.60 9.02
CA SER A 199 16.19 -10.03 9.59
C SER A 199 15.20 -10.56 8.54
N LEU A 200 15.54 -10.48 7.25
CA LEU A 200 14.61 -10.77 6.17
C LEU A 200 14.23 -12.26 6.12
N SER A 201 12.94 -12.55 6.25
CA SER A 201 12.36 -13.90 6.20
C SER A 201 11.55 -14.18 4.94
N HIS A 202 11.04 -13.13 4.28
CA HIS A 202 10.30 -13.23 3.04
C HIS A 202 10.90 -12.28 1.99
N LEU A 203 11.21 -12.81 0.80
CA LEU A 203 11.71 -12.02 -0.33
C LEU A 203 11.08 -12.46 -1.64
N SER A 204 10.39 -11.53 -2.29
CA SER A 204 9.81 -11.73 -3.62
C SER A 204 10.22 -10.58 -4.54
N LEU A 205 10.92 -10.90 -5.63
CA LEU A 205 11.44 -9.96 -6.63
C LEU A 205 10.99 -10.40 -8.03
N PRO A 206 10.79 -9.52 -9.04
CA PRO A 206 10.60 -10.00 -10.39
C PRO A 206 11.87 -10.73 -10.87
N PRO A 207 11.77 -11.74 -11.76
CA PRO A 207 12.94 -12.33 -12.40
C PRO A 207 13.66 -11.25 -13.23
N GLN A 208 14.92 -10.98 -12.91
CA GLN A 208 15.75 -9.96 -13.58
C GLN A 208 17.17 -10.49 -13.78
N HIS A 209 17.78 -10.23 -14.93
CA HIS A 209 19.15 -10.71 -15.21
C HIS A 209 20.18 -10.26 -14.18
N ALA A 210 20.05 -9.04 -13.65
CA ALA A 210 20.95 -8.52 -12.63
C ALA A 210 20.87 -9.28 -11.29
N LEU A 211 19.76 -9.98 -11.01
CA LEU A 211 19.62 -10.81 -9.81
C LEU A 211 20.36 -12.14 -9.91
N PHE A 212 20.68 -12.61 -11.13
CA PHE A 212 21.29 -13.93 -11.32
C PHE A 212 22.66 -14.04 -10.67
N GLY A 213 23.43 -12.95 -10.63
CA GLY A 213 24.73 -12.90 -9.96
C GLY A 213 24.66 -12.82 -8.43
N LEU A 214 23.49 -12.47 -7.87
CA LEU A 214 23.28 -12.31 -6.42
C LEU A 214 22.42 -13.43 -5.82
N PHE A 215 21.98 -14.39 -6.63
CA PHE A 215 21.05 -15.43 -6.19
C PHE A 215 21.58 -16.22 -4.99
N ASP A 216 22.83 -16.69 -5.05
CA ASP A 216 23.40 -17.51 -3.98
C ASP A 216 23.54 -16.72 -2.66
N GLU A 217 24.00 -15.46 -2.73
CA GLU A 217 24.13 -14.57 -1.57
C GLU A 217 22.76 -14.25 -0.94
N LEU A 218 21.76 -13.95 -1.77
CA LEU A 218 20.39 -13.71 -1.31
C LEU A 218 19.77 -14.98 -0.70
N ASN A 219 19.99 -16.13 -1.34
CA ASN A 219 19.47 -17.42 -0.89
C ASN A 219 20.12 -17.88 0.43
N ALA A 220 21.35 -17.43 0.70
CA ALA A 220 22.12 -17.66 1.92
C ALA A 220 21.79 -16.70 3.07
N LEU A 221 20.87 -15.74 2.89
CA LEU A 221 20.42 -14.88 3.98
C LEU A 221 19.89 -15.74 5.16
N PRO A 222 20.35 -15.48 6.40
CA PRO A 222 20.24 -16.43 7.51
C PRO A 222 18.79 -16.73 7.90
N ASN A 223 17.90 -15.76 7.74
CA ASN A 223 16.50 -15.85 8.13
C ASN A 223 15.54 -16.06 6.96
N LEU A 224 16.02 -16.09 5.71
CA LEU A 224 15.15 -16.21 4.54
C LEU A 224 14.50 -17.60 4.47
N ARG A 225 13.17 -17.65 4.45
CA ARG A 225 12.38 -18.90 4.45
C ARG A 225 11.35 -18.99 3.32
N THR A 226 10.71 -17.87 2.97
CA THR A 226 9.61 -17.85 2.01
C THR A 226 9.80 -16.79 0.92
N GLY A 227 8.91 -16.79 -0.06
CA GLY A 227 8.94 -15.89 -1.20
C GLY A 227 9.54 -16.51 -2.45
N LEU A 228 9.47 -15.77 -3.55
CA LEU A 228 9.75 -16.32 -4.89
C LEU A 228 11.16 -16.92 -5.02
N LEU A 229 12.17 -16.38 -4.35
CA LEU A 229 13.52 -16.97 -4.40
C LEU A 229 13.58 -18.40 -3.85
N LYS A 230 12.73 -18.74 -2.87
CA LYS A 230 12.66 -20.07 -2.26
C LYS A 230 11.67 -20.97 -2.98
N GLU A 231 10.51 -20.42 -3.32
CA GLU A 231 9.37 -21.17 -3.89
C GLU A 231 9.50 -21.40 -5.39
N ARG A 232 10.24 -20.54 -6.10
CA ARG A 232 10.43 -20.56 -7.55
C ARG A 232 11.88 -20.25 -7.94
N ALA A 233 12.84 -20.90 -7.29
CA ALA A 233 14.26 -20.65 -7.51
C ALA A 233 14.69 -20.75 -8.99
N GLU A 234 14.01 -21.59 -9.78
CA GLU A 234 14.25 -21.79 -11.21
C GLU A 234 14.11 -20.51 -12.05
N ILE A 235 13.25 -19.56 -11.66
CA ILE A 235 13.07 -18.31 -12.43
C ILE A 235 14.25 -17.33 -12.25
N TYR A 236 15.14 -17.60 -11.29
CA TYR A 236 16.35 -16.82 -11.01
C TYR A 236 17.64 -17.53 -11.45
N LYS A 237 17.54 -18.79 -11.89
CA LYS A 237 18.67 -19.59 -12.38
C LYS A 237 18.59 -19.64 -13.91
N LYS A 238 19.17 -18.63 -14.55
CA LYS A 238 19.39 -18.45 -16.02
C LYS A 238 18.54 -19.28 -17.00
N LYS A 239 17.88 -18.56 -17.92
CA LYS A 239 18.04 -18.81 -19.37
C LYS A 239 19.12 -17.89 -19.91
#